data_AF-A0A6A3YTZ7-F1
#
_entry.id   AF-A0A6A3YTZ7-F1
#
_cell.length_a   1.000
_cell.length_b   1.000
_cell.length_c   1.000
_cell.angle_alpha   90.00
_cell.angle_beta   90.00
_cell.angle_gamma   90.00
#
_symmetry.space_group_name_H-M   'P 1'
#
loop_
_entity.id
_entity.type
_entity.pdbx_description
1 polymer ?
#
loop_
_entity_poly.entity_id
_entity_poly.type
_entity_poly.pdbx_seq_one_letter_code
_entity_poly.pdbx_strand_id
1 'polypeptide(L)'
;MADDAARSLQQVVPLCDRVRCTDWMELDQALRGSKGLNGRTVDFFPSLFRSSDRRVNLNKARDWWKKREETAASLEDAAQLKFATSRQHIRLQFVVKTLRGRGTKLGEHWAWLYPLLLTEFQRLHRAGVKLSNQLVAEMGVVFIEDSEYPRFNARLTVKGKPFVPPWW
;
A
#
# COMPACT_ATOMS: atom_id res chain seq x y z
N MET A 1 -1.94 -39.72 -3.02
CA MET A 1 -2.15 -38.35 -3.54
C MET A 1 -2.19 -37.43 -2.34
N ALA A 2 -1.05 -36.85 -1.96
CA ALA A 2 -0.96 -35.91 -0.86
C ALA A 2 -1.46 -34.56 -1.37
N ASP A 3 -2.52 -34.06 -0.75
CA ASP A 3 -3.08 -32.74 -0.97
C ASP A 3 -1.98 -31.70 -0.73
N ASP A 4 -1.46 -31.12 -1.81
CA ASP A 4 -0.51 -30.01 -1.76
C ASP A 4 -1.31 -28.78 -1.33
N ALA A 5 -1.60 -28.71 -0.02
CA ALA A 5 -2.27 -27.61 0.62
C ALA A 5 -1.38 -26.37 0.43
N ALA A 6 -1.61 -25.67 -0.68
CA ALA A 6 -0.90 -24.48 -1.07
C ALA A 6 -0.72 -23.61 0.16
N ARG A 7 0.54 -23.43 0.61
CA ARG A 7 0.87 -22.66 1.81
C ARG A 7 0.10 -21.34 1.72
N SER A 8 -0.88 -21.19 2.62
CA SER A 8 -1.72 -20.00 2.68
C SER A 8 -0.81 -18.76 2.68
N LEU A 9 -1.00 -17.90 1.69
CA LEU A 9 -0.25 -16.66 1.51
C LEU A 9 -0.19 -15.93 2.85
N GLN A 10 1.03 -15.66 3.35
CA GLN A 10 1.23 -14.95 4.61
C GLN A 10 0.39 -13.66 4.61
N GLN A 11 -0.63 -13.62 5.48
CA GLN A 11 -1.53 -12.48 5.57
C GLN A 11 -0.83 -11.35 6.34
N VAL A 12 -0.44 -10.30 5.60
CA VAL A 12 0.02 -9.05 6.20
C VAL A 12 -1.20 -8.16 6.47
N VAL A 13 -1.47 -7.86 7.74
CA VAL A 13 -2.49 -6.88 8.15
C VAL A 13 -1.83 -5.51 8.38
N PRO A 14 -2.35 -4.41 7.80
CA PRO A 14 -1.85 -3.05 8.00
C PRO A 14 -1.81 -2.61 9.46
N LEU A 15 -0.87 -1.74 9.84
CA LEU A 15 -0.78 -1.20 11.20
C LEU A 15 -2.06 -0.47 11.63
N CYS A 16 -2.67 0.32 10.74
CA CYS A 16 -3.92 1.03 11.06
C CYS A 16 -5.07 0.07 11.40
N ASP A 17 -5.20 -1.06 10.70
CA ASP A 17 -6.22 -2.07 10.99
C ASP A 17 -5.94 -2.79 12.31
N ARG A 18 -4.66 -2.95 12.68
CA ARG A 18 -4.27 -3.51 13.98
C ARG A 18 -4.61 -2.55 15.11
N VAL A 19 -4.31 -1.26 14.96
CA VAL A 19 -4.65 -0.23 15.96
C VAL A 19 -6.17 -0.16 16.14
N ARG A 20 -6.92 -0.09 15.04
CA ARG A 20 -8.40 -0.14 15.10
C ARG A 20 -8.91 -1.40 15.82
N CYS A 21 -8.27 -2.54 15.60
CA CYS A 21 -8.61 -3.79 16.28
C CYS A 21 -8.31 -3.71 17.79
N THR A 22 -7.17 -3.14 18.20
CA THR A 22 -6.81 -3.00 19.61
C THR A 22 -7.64 -1.94 20.33
N ASP A 23 -7.98 -0.83 19.67
CA ASP A 23 -8.88 0.19 20.22
C ASP A 23 -10.26 -0.41 20.50
N TRP A 24 -10.77 -1.22 19.57
CA TRP A 24 -12.02 -1.96 19.78
C TRP A 24 -11.91 -2.95 20.96
N MET A 25 -10.77 -3.62 21.12
CA MET A 25 -10.53 -4.53 22.24
C MET A 25 -10.51 -3.79 23.59
N GLU A 26 -9.98 -2.57 23.66
CA GLU A 26 -10.00 -1.74 24.87
C GLU A 26 -11.43 -1.39 25.28
N LEU A 27 -12.25 -0.97 24.30
CA LEU A 27 -13.67 -0.68 24.52
C LEU A 27 -14.45 -1.93 24.94
N ASP A 28 -14.22 -3.08 24.28
CA ASP A 28 -14.90 -4.33 24.61
C ASP A 28 -14.47 -4.86 25.99
N GLN A 29 -13.20 -4.72 26.36
CA GLN A 29 -12.70 -5.08 27.69
C GLN A 29 -13.36 -4.22 28.77
N ALA A 30 -13.50 -2.92 28.55
CA ALA A 30 -14.18 -2.03 29.50
C ALA A 30 -15.66 -2.41 29.68
N LEU A 31 -16.33 -2.84 28.61
CA LEU A 31 -17.76 -3.18 28.63
C LEU A 31 -18.05 -4.59 29.17
N ARG A 32 -17.24 -5.59 28.80
CA ARG A 32 -17.53 -7.03 29.02
C ARG A 32 -16.47 -7.75 29.85
N GLY A 33 -15.42 -7.06 30.26
CA GLY A 33 -14.28 -7.64 30.97
C GLY A 33 -13.33 -8.42 30.07
N SER A 34 -12.21 -8.84 30.66
CA SER A 34 -11.08 -9.48 29.97
C SER A 34 -11.33 -10.94 29.54
N LYS A 35 -12.28 -11.62 30.18
CA LYS A 35 -12.56 -13.04 29.90
C LYS A 35 -13.09 -13.22 28.49
N GLY A 36 -12.38 -13.98 27.66
CA GLY A 36 -12.81 -14.30 26.29
C GLY A 36 -12.61 -13.18 25.26
N LEU A 37 -11.90 -12.10 25.61
CA LEU A 37 -11.65 -10.94 24.73
C LEU A 37 -11.14 -11.36 23.36
N ASN A 38 -10.05 -12.13 23.29
CA ASN A 38 -9.46 -12.58 22.02
C ASN A 38 -10.43 -13.37 21.13
N GLY A 39 -11.33 -14.16 21.73
CA GLY A 39 -12.34 -14.90 20.99
C GLY A 39 -13.33 -13.96 20.32
N ARG A 40 -13.87 -13.01 21.09
CA ARG A 40 -14.77 -11.98 20.57
C ARG A 40 -14.11 -11.11 19.50
N THR A 41 -12.83 -10.77 19.67
CA THR A 41 -12.06 -10.03 18.66
C THR A 41 -11.98 -10.77 17.33
N VAL A 42 -11.65 -12.07 17.37
CA VAL A 42 -11.55 -12.89 16.15
C VAL A 42 -12.92 -13.02 15.48
N ASP A 43 -13.99 -13.16 16.26
CA ASP A 43 -15.36 -13.27 15.75
C ASP A 43 -15.89 -11.93 15.21
N PHE A 44 -15.47 -10.79 15.76
CA PHE A 44 -15.86 -9.45 15.30
C PHE A 44 -15.08 -9.01 14.05
N PHE A 45 -13.80 -9.41 13.93
CA PHE A 45 -12.94 -9.05 12.79
C PHE A 45 -12.50 -10.27 11.94
N PRO A 46 -13.43 -11.10 11.42
CA PRO A 46 -13.06 -12.34 10.72
C PRO A 46 -12.18 -12.09 9.49
N SER A 47 -12.30 -10.92 8.86
CA SER A 47 -11.49 -10.53 7.70
C SER A 47 -9.99 -10.33 8.04
N LEU A 48 -9.65 -10.00 9.29
CA LEU A 48 -8.27 -9.80 9.78
C LEU A 48 -7.59 -11.09 10.25
N PHE A 49 -8.39 -12.14 10.49
CA PHE A 49 -7.99 -13.42 11.07
C PHE A 49 -8.40 -14.59 10.15
N ARG A 50 -7.71 -14.74 9.00
CA ARG A 50 -8.09 -15.70 7.95
C ARG A 50 -7.46 -17.09 8.06
N SER A 51 -6.78 -17.41 9.17
CA SER A 51 -6.26 -18.78 9.34
C SER A 51 -7.42 -19.75 9.53
N SER A 52 -7.34 -20.92 8.92
CA SER A 52 -8.27 -22.03 9.18
C SER A 52 -8.13 -22.57 10.61
N ASP A 53 -6.95 -22.43 11.22
CA ASP A 53 -6.73 -22.80 12.62
C ASP A 53 -7.14 -21.65 13.56
N ARG A 54 -8.23 -21.85 14.30
CA ARG A 54 -8.73 -20.88 15.29
C ARG A 54 -7.69 -20.56 16.38
N ARG A 55 -6.83 -21.50 16.75
CA ARG A 55 -5.76 -21.28 17.74
C ARG A 55 -4.73 -20.27 17.24
N VAL A 56 -4.39 -20.31 15.95
CA VAL A 56 -3.48 -19.33 15.32
C VAL A 56 -4.09 -17.93 15.38
N ASN A 57 -5.38 -17.80 15.07
CA ASN A 57 -6.10 -16.52 15.13
C ASN A 57 -6.14 -15.97 16.57
N LEU A 58 -6.44 -16.81 17.56
CA LEU A 58 -6.44 -16.42 18.97
C LEU A 58 -5.05 -15.99 19.45
N ASN A 59 -4.00 -16.71 19.06
CA ASN A 59 -2.62 -16.34 19.39
C ASN A 59 -2.23 -15.00 18.77
N LYS A 60 -2.69 -14.71 17.56
CA LYS A 60 -2.47 -13.45 16.85
C LYS A 60 -3.17 -12.29 17.54
N ALA A 61 -4.45 -12.44 17.91
CA ALA A 61 -5.19 -11.43 18.66
C ALA A 61 -4.52 -11.13 20.02
N ARG A 62 -4.08 -12.17 20.72
CA ARG A 62 -3.31 -12.04 21.97
C ARG A 62 -1.98 -11.30 21.76
N ASP A 63 -1.26 -11.59 20.68
CA ASP A 63 0.01 -10.91 20.36
C ASP A 63 -0.20 -9.43 20.10
N TRP A 64 -1.24 -9.08 19.34
CA TRP A 64 -1.60 -7.69 19.06
C TRP A 64 -1.97 -6.94 20.33
N TRP A 65 -2.77 -7.55 21.21
CA TRP A 65 -3.11 -6.97 22.50
C TRP A 65 -1.89 -6.67 23.37
N LYS A 66 -0.91 -7.59 23.40
CA LYS A 66 0.35 -7.40 24.14
C LYS A 66 1.17 -6.25 23.60
N LYS A 67 1.19 -6.08 22.28
CA LYS A 67 1.99 -5.06 21.56
C LYS A 67 1.19 -3.80 21.23
N ARG A 68 0.01 -3.59 21.82
CA ARG A 68 -0.90 -2.51 21.41
C ARG A 68 -0.28 -1.13 21.55
N GLU A 69 0.40 -0.87 22.68
CA GLU A 69 1.09 0.41 22.94
C GLU A 69 2.22 0.64 21.93
N GLU A 70 3.05 -0.38 21.69
CA GLU A 70 4.14 -0.31 20.69
C GLU A 70 3.59 -0.09 19.28
N THR A 71 2.44 -0.69 18.96
CA THR A 71 1.79 -0.59 17.66
C THR A 71 1.16 0.79 17.46
N ALA A 72 0.53 1.35 18.51
CA ALA A 72 -0.02 2.70 18.53
C ALA A 72 1.10 3.75 18.43
N ALA A 73 2.15 3.63 19.24
CA ALA A 73 3.33 4.49 19.15
C ALA A 73 4.00 4.41 17.77
N SER A 74 4.09 3.21 17.18
CA SER A 74 4.60 3.04 15.81
C SER A 74 3.69 3.68 14.75
N LEU A 75 2.39 3.86 15.02
CA LEU A 75 1.46 4.56 14.14
C LEU A 75 1.61 6.09 14.26
N GLU A 76 1.83 6.57 15.47
CA GLU A 76 2.00 7.99 15.81
C GLU A 76 3.40 8.53 15.45
N ASP A 77 4.41 7.66 15.36
CA ASP A 77 5.76 8.06 14.99
C ASP A 77 5.81 8.65 13.57
N ALA A 78 5.86 9.98 13.51
CA ALA A 78 6.03 10.75 12.29
C ALA A 78 7.41 10.56 11.64
N ALA A 79 8.36 9.87 12.31
CA ALA A 79 9.66 9.50 11.77
C ALA A 79 9.53 8.37 10.73
N GLN A 80 8.93 8.75 9.60
CA GLN A 80 9.09 8.10 8.32
C GLN A 80 10.56 7.76 8.08
N LEU A 81 10.87 6.46 8.14
CA LEU A 81 12.21 5.93 7.91
C LEU A 81 12.80 6.51 6.63
N LYS A 82 13.89 7.27 6.78
CA LYS A 82 14.70 7.78 5.67
C LYS A 82 15.62 6.65 5.24
N PHE A 83 15.43 6.15 4.02
CA PHE A 83 16.41 5.27 3.41
C PHE A 83 17.31 6.11 2.50
N ALA A 84 18.61 5.84 2.57
CA ALA A 84 19.58 6.31 1.58
C ALA A 84 19.91 5.13 0.68
N THR A 85 19.65 5.26 -0.62
CA THR A 85 20.20 4.34 -1.62
C THR A 85 21.32 5.06 -2.35
N SER A 86 22.47 4.40 -2.46
CA SER A 86 23.56 4.82 -3.33
C SER A 86 23.43 4.06 -4.64
N ARG A 87 23.12 4.77 -5.72
CA ARG A 87 23.48 4.33 -7.07
C ARG A 87 24.21 5.51 -7.71
N GLN A 88 25.47 5.28 -8.09
CA GLN A 88 26.34 6.25 -8.79
C GLN A 88 26.71 7.51 -7.97
N HIS A 89 27.30 7.33 -6.78
CA HIS A 89 27.91 8.42 -5.97
C HIS A 89 26.99 9.58 -5.51
N ILE A 90 25.71 9.58 -5.87
CA ILE A 90 24.73 10.55 -5.35
C ILE A 90 23.92 9.89 -4.23
N ARG A 91 24.01 10.45 -3.02
CA ARG A 91 23.19 10.02 -1.88
C ARG A 91 21.80 10.64 -2.01
N LEU A 92 20.83 9.89 -2.54
CA LEU A 92 19.43 10.30 -2.51
C LEU A 92 18.81 9.86 -1.18
N GLN A 93 18.53 10.83 -0.30
CA GLN A 93 17.69 10.61 0.87
C GLN A 93 16.23 10.74 0.44
N PHE A 94 15.43 9.68 0.59
CA PHE A 94 13.98 9.78 0.41
C PHE A 94 13.28 9.47 1.73
N VAL A 95 12.37 10.36 2.11
CA VAL A 95 11.47 10.17 3.24
C VAL A 95 10.36 9.25 2.76
N VAL A 96 10.30 8.02 3.28
CA VAL A 96 9.23 7.08 2.94
C VAL A 96 7.98 7.49 3.70
N LYS A 97 7.00 8.08 3.01
CA LYS A 97 5.74 8.54 3.62
C LYS A 97 4.81 7.45 4.18
N THR A 98 5.28 6.21 4.32
CA THR A 98 4.41 5.05 4.56
C THR A 98 4.79 4.30 5.83
N LEU A 99 3.85 4.23 6.76
CA LEU A 99 3.80 3.26 7.86
C LEU A 99 3.81 1.82 7.32
N ARG A 100 4.38 0.86 8.08
CA ARG A 100 4.45 -0.55 7.68
C ARG A 100 3.05 -1.13 7.40
N GLY A 101 2.79 -1.54 6.15
CA GLY A 101 1.53 -2.20 5.78
C GLY A 101 1.08 -2.04 4.32
N ARG A 102 2.03 -2.12 3.37
CA ARG A 102 1.89 -2.06 1.90
C ARG A 102 1.07 -0.89 1.32
N GLY A 103 1.82 0.11 0.85
CA GLY A 103 1.46 1.00 -0.26
C GLY A 103 0.73 2.27 0.14
N THR A 104 1.27 3.42 -0.25
CA THR A 104 0.47 4.65 -0.38
C THR A 104 -0.73 4.34 -1.28
N LYS A 105 -1.94 4.81 -0.92
CA LYS A 105 -3.01 4.89 -1.91
C LYS A 105 -2.43 5.62 -3.12
N LEU A 106 -2.40 4.96 -4.28
CA LEU A 106 -1.94 5.57 -5.52
C LEU A 106 -2.70 6.88 -5.66
N GLY A 107 -1.97 7.99 -5.80
CA GLY A 107 -2.61 9.27 -6.10
C GLY A 107 -3.50 9.09 -7.32
N GLU A 108 -4.56 9.89 -7.44
CA GLU A 108 -5.55 9.77 -8.53
C GLU A 108 -4.87 9.68 -9.92
N HIS A 109 -3.80 10.44 -10.13
CA HIS A 109 -2.97 10.40 -11.33
C HIS A 109 -2.31 9.04 -11.57
N TRP A 110 -1.81 8.38 -10.53
CA TRP A 110 -1.22 7.05 -10.65
C TRP A 110 -2.28 5.96 -10.82
N ALA A 111 -3.45 6.10 -10.19
CA ALA A 111 -4.54 5.15 -10.39
C ALA A 111 -5.01 5.13 -11.86
N TRP A 112 -4.99 6.29 -12.52
CA TRP A 112 -5.30 6.43 -13.94
C TRP A 112 -4.13 6.03 -14.87
N LEU A 113 -2.93 6.57 -14.64
CA LEU A 113 -1.80 6.45 -15.57
C LEU A 113 -1.12 5.08 -15.53
N TYR A 114 -1.05 4.44 -14.35
CA TYR A 114 -0.34 3.18 -14.17
C TYR A 114 -0.84 2.03 -15.07
N PRO A 115 -2.14 1.72 -15.16
CA PRO A 115 -2.62 0.65 -16.05
C PRO A 115 -2.31 0.92 -17.53
N LEU A 116 -2.33 2.19 -17.96
CA LEU A 116 -1.99 2.59 -19.34
C LEU A 116 -0.50 2.36 -19.63
N LEU A 117 0.37 2.85 -18.73
CA LEU A 117 1.82 2.61 -18.83
C LEU A 117 2.17 1.13 -18.81
N LEU A 118 1.54 0.34 -17.94
CA LEU A 118 1.80 -1.09 -17.85
C LEU A 118 1.43 -1.81 -19.15
N THR A 119 0.29 -1.46 -19.75
CA THR A 119 -0.18 -2.06 -21.00
C THR A 119 0.79 -1.78 -22.15
N GLU A 120 1.17 -0.51 -22.33
CA GLU A 120 2.11 -0.15 -23.39
C GLU A 120 3.52 -0.67 -23.13
N PHE A 121 3.96 -0.70 -21.88
CA PHE A 121 5.23 -1.33 -21.51
C PHE A 121 5.26 -2.80 -21.93
N GLN A 122 4.20 -3.56 -21.66
CA GLN A 122 4.13 -4.97 -22.05
C GLN A 122 4.13 -5.13 -23.56
N ARG A 123 3.45 -4.25 -24.30
CA ARG A 123 3.45 -4.24 -25.78
C ARG A 123 4.86 -3.98 -26.33
N LEU A 124 5.53 -2.94 -25.85
CA LEU A 124 6.87 -2.54 -26.28
C LEU A 124 7.93 -3.56 -25.89
N HIS A 125 7.83 -4.14 -24.69
CA HIS A 125 8.72 -5.20 -24.24
C HIS A 125 8.61 -6.45 -25.14
N ARG A 126 7.38 -6.85 -25.52
CA ARG A 126 7.17 -7.95 -26.48
C ARG A 126 7.74 -7.65 -27.86
N ALA A 127 7.77 -6.38 -28.27
CA ALA A 127 8.40 -5.92 -29.50
C ALA A 127 9.93 -5.80 -29.41
N GLY A 128 10.54 -6.13 -28.25
CA GLY A 128 11.99 -6.07 -28.05
C GLY A 128 12.53 -4.65 -27.83
N VAL A 129 11.67 -3.68 -27.54
CA VAL A 129 12.07 -2.29 -27.32
C VAL A 129 12.77 -2.14 -25.97
N LYS A 130 13.96 -1.52 -25.98
CA LYS A 130 14.69 -1.19 -24.77
C LYS A 130 14.09 0.07 -24.13
N LEU A 131 13.61 -0.09 -22.91
CA LEU A 131 12.95 0.99 -22.18
C LEU A 131 13.97 1.98 -21.64
N SER A 132 13.75 3.26 -21.92
CA SER A 132 14.52 4.39 -21.38
C SER A 132 13.60 5.30 -20.58
N ASN A 133 14.18 6.09 -19.67
CA ASN A 133 13.40 7.09 -18.92
C ASN A 133 12.73 8.10 -19.85
N GLN A 134 13.39 8.42 -20.97
CA GLN A 134 12.89 9.31 -22.00
C GLN A 134 11.63 8.75 -22.68
N LEU A 135 11.67 7.47 -23.07
CA LEU A 135 10.52 6.78 -23.66
C LEU A 135 9.32 6.75 -22.71
N VAL A 136 9.56 6.52 -21.41
CA VAL A 136 8.49 6.55 -20.40
C VAL A 136 7.87 7.95 -20.28
N ALA A 137 8.68 9.01 -20.35
CA ALA A 137 8.18 10.40 -20.33
C ALA A 137 7.35 10.71 -21.58
N GLU A 138 7.82 10.29 -22.76
CA GLU A 138 7.10 10.43 -24.04
C GLU A 138 5.74 9.72 -24.02
N MET A 139 5.71 8.47 -23.54
CA MET A 139 4.45 7.73 -23.38
C MET A 139 3.49 8.45 -22.44
N GLY A 140 3.98 9.01 -21.34
CA GLY A 140 3.18 9.80 -20.41
C GLY A 140 2.59 11.07 -21.03
N VAL A 141 3.35 11.76 -21.89
CA VAL A 141 2.88 12.92 -22.66
C VAL A 141 1.75 12.50 -23.59
N VAL A 142 1.97 11.47 -24.41
CA VAL A 142 0.98 10.98 -25.39
C VAL A 142 -0.31 10.58 -24.68
N PHE A 143 -0.22 9.88 -23.55
CA PHE A 143 -1.40 9.52 -22.77
C PHE A 143 -2.15 10.71 -22.19
N ILE A 144 -1.49 11.83 -21.89
CA ILE A 144 -2.17 13.04 -21.43
C ILE A 144 -2.84 13.75 -22.60
N GLU A 145 -2.20 13.78 -23.77
CA GLU A 145 -2.74 14.41 -24.97
C GLU A 145 -4.00 13.70 -25.49
N ASP A 146 -3.96 12.37 -25.56
CA ASP A 146 -5.05 11.53 -26.11
C ASP A 146 -6.17 11.24 -25.10
N SER A 147 -6.02 11.66 -23.85
CA SER A 147 -6.93 11.28 -22.79
C SER A 147 -8.17 12.17 -22.72
N GLU A 148 -9.33 11.52 -22.63
CA GLU A 148 -10.62 12.14 -22.32
C GLU A 148 -10.88 12.23 -20.80
N TYR A 149 -9.90 11.85 -19.96
CA TYR A 149 -10.07 11.84 -18.51
C TYR A 149 -10.37 13.25 -17.98
N PRO A 150 -11.34 13.44 -17.05
CA PRO A 150 -11.80 14.78 -16.65
C PRO A 150 -10.70 15.73 -16.16
N ARG A 151 -9.68 15.18 -15.50
CA ARG A 151 -8.59 15.94 -14.86
C ARG A 151 -7.23 15.82 -15.56
N PHE A 152 -6.99 14.75 -16.30
CA PHE A 152 -5.67 14.42 -16.88
C PHE A 152 -5.83 14.30 -18.40
N ASN A 153 -5.90 15.46 -19.05
CA ASN A 153 -6.07 15.60 -20.50
C ASN A 153 -5.21 16.77 -21.01
N ALA A 154 -5.29 17.09 -22.29
CA ALA A 154 -4.55 18.20 -22.91
C ALA A 154 -4.77 19.58 -22.24
N ARG A 155 -5.83 19.76 -21.43
CA ARG A 155 -6.10 20.99 -20.66
C ARG A 155 -5.50 20.96 -19.26
N LEU A 156 -4.69 19.95 -18.94
CA LEU A 156 -4.01 19.84 -17.64
C LEU A 156 -3.21 21.11 -17.35
N THR A 157 -3.36 21.64 -16.14
CA THR A 157 -2.58 22.79 -15.67
C THR A 157 -1.69 22.38 -14.50
N VAL A 158 -0.40 22.69 -14.61
CA VAL A 158 0.62 22.39 -13.60
C VAL A 158 1.11 23.71 -13.01
N LYS A 159 0.84 23.94 -11.71
CA LYS A 159 1.18 25.19 -11.00
C LYS A 159 0.63 26.45 -11.71
N GLY A 160 -0.58 26.36 -12.25
CA GLY A 160 -1.23 27.47 -12.94
C GLY A 160 -0.75 27.73 -14.38
N LYS A 161 0.18 26.92 -14.90
CA LYS A 161 0.58 26.96 -16.32
C LYS A 161 -0.02 25.77 -17.06
N PRO A 162 -0.47 25.94 -18.32
CA PRO A 162 -0.85 24.80 -19.16
C PRO A 162 0.29 23.78 -19.22
N PHE A 163 -0.06 22.51 -19.23
CA PHE A 163 0.87 21.43 -19.54
C PHE A 163 1.29 21.60 -20.99
N VAL A 164 2.57 21.91 -21.20
CA VAL A 164 3.18 22.00 -22.52
C VAL A 164 4.17 20.84 -22.63
N PRO A 165 3.99 19.92 -23.58
CA PRO A 165 4.96 18.88 -23.85
C PRO A 165 6.33 19.48 -24.18
N PRO A 166 7.43 18.79 -23.86
CA PRO A 166 8.79 19.28 -24.11
C PRO A 166 9.16 19.45 -25.60
N TRP A 167 8.23 19.18 -26.52
CA TRP A 167 8.42 19.16 -27.97
C TRP A 167 7.86 20.40 -28.69
N TRP A 168 7.34 21.38 -27.92
CA TRP A 168 6.81 22.66 -28.40
C TRP A 168 7.72 23.83 -28.05
#